data_AF-A0A7F8QB60-F1
#
_entry.id   AF-A0A7F8QB60-F1
#
_cell.length_a   1.000
_cell.length_b   1.000
_cell.length_c   1.000
_cell.angle_alpha   90.00
_cell.angle_beta   90.00
_cell.angle_gamma   90.00
#
_symmetry.space_group_name_H-M   'P 1'
#
loop_
_entity.id
_entity.type
_entity.pdbx_description
1 polymer ?
#
loop_
_entity_poly.entity_id
_entity_poly.type
_entity_poly.pdbx_seq_one_letter_code
_entity_poly.pdbx_strand_id
1 'polypeptide(L)'
;MESITSVKIFHGSEYKANGKVIRWTEVFFLENDDQHSCLSDPADHSRLTEHVAKAFCLALCPHLKLLKEDGMTKLGLRVTLDSDQVGYQAGSNGQPLPSQYMNDLDSALVPVIHGGACQLSEGPIVMELIFYILENIA
;
A
#
# COMPACT_ATOMS: atom_id res chain seq x y z
N MET A 1 -6.54 -1.08 23.50
CA MET A 1 -5.89 -1.84 22.41
C MET A 1 -6.95 -2.72 21.78
N GLU A 2 -7.47 -2.51 20.58
CA GLU A 2 -7.37 -1.46 19.57
C GLU A 2 -8.50 -1.89 18.60
N SER A 3 -9.58 -1.12 18.46
CA SER A 3 -10.63 -1.39 17.47
C SER A 3 -10.12 -0.96 16.09
N ILE A 4 -9.04 -1.59 15.62
CA ILE A 4 -8.64 -1.50 14.22
C ILE A 4 -9.62 -2.37 13.44
N THR A 5 -10.46 -1.74 12.62
CA THR A 5 -11.33 -2.44 11.66
C THR A 5 -10.48 -3.09 10.58
N SER A 6 -9.89 -4.24 10.91
CA SER A 6 -9.00 -4.98 10.01
C SER A 6 -9.81 -5.65 8.90
N VAL A 7 -10.08 -4.93 7.81
CA VAL A 7 -10.64 -5.54 6.60
C VAL A 7 -9.52 -6.32 5.90
N LYS A 8 -9.43 -7.63 6.20
CA LYS A 8 -8.54 -8.55 5.46
C LYS A 8 -9.09 -8.79 4.06
N ILE A 9 -8.73 -7.93 3.12
CA ILE A 9 -9.07 -8.12 1.71
C ILE A 9 -8.03 -9.08 1.11
N PHE A 10 -8.46 -10.31 0.82
CA PHE A 10 -7.69 -11.31 0.07
C PHE A 10 -7.80 -11.02 -1.43
N HIS A 11 -7.13 -9.98 -1.90
CA HIS A 11 -6.92 -9.78 -3.33
C HIS A 11 -5.50 -10.24 -3.66
N GLY A 12 -5.37 -11.51 -4.03
CA GLY A 12 -4.12 -12.18 -4.40
C GLY A 12 -3.53 -11.63 -5.70
N SER A 13 -3.21 -10.34 -5.73
CA SER A 13 -2.49 -9.71 -6.82
C SER A 13 -1.01 -10.03 -6.66
N GLU A 14 -0.51 -10.87 -7.58
CA GLU A 14 0.87 -11.27 -7.65
C GLU A 14 1.51 -10.65 -8.90
N TYR A 15 2.65 -10.00 -8.73
CA TYR A 15 3.40 -9.43 -9.83
C TYR A 15 4.77 -10.11 -9.89
N LYS A 16 5.10 -10.66 -11.06
CA LYS A 16 6.36 -11.37 -11.30
C LYS A 16 7.31 -10.47 -12.08
N ALA A 17 8.49 -10.22 -11.53
CA ALA A 17 9.54 -9.46 -12.20
C ALA A 17 10.93 -9.95 -11.75
N ASN A 18 11.89 -9.96 -12.67
CA ASN A 18 13.28 -10.33 -12.38
C ASN A 18 13.47 -11.70 -11.67
N GLY A 19 12.58 -12.66 -11.94
CA GLY A 19 12.61 -13.98 -11.26
C GLY A 19 12.18 -13.93 -9.79
N LYS A 20 11.57 -12.84 -9.34
CA LYS A 20 10.93 -12.69 -8.03
C LYS A 20 9.44 -12.40 -8.22
N VAL A 21 8.67 -12.65 -7.17
CA VAL A 21 7.23 -12.41 -7.15
C VAL A 21 6.92 -11.51 -5.96
N ILE A 22 6.31 -10.35 -6.19
CA ILE A 22 5.73 -9.55 -5.12
C ILE A 22 4.24 -9.87 -5.04
N ARG A 23 3.78 -10.25 -3.85
CA ARG A 23 2.40 -10.61 -3.57
C ARG A 23 1.86 -9.68 -2.49
N TRP A 24 0.75 -9.01 -2.79
CA TRP A 24 -0.04 -8.34 -1.77
C TRP A 24 -0.83 -9.39 -0.99
N THR A 25 -0.70 -9.40 0.34
CA THR A 25 -1.33 -10.42 1.20
C THR A 25 -2.45 -9.86 2.05
N GLU A 26 -2.28 -8.67 2.61
CA GLU A 26 -3.18 -8.10 3.60
C GLU A 26 -3.23 -6.58 3.46
N VAL A 27 -4.38 -6.00 3.81
CA VAL A 27 -4.54 -4.56 4.05
C VAL A 27 -5.23 -4.37 5.40
N PHE A 28 -4.87 -3.30 6.08
CA PHE A 28 -5.44 -2.86 7.34
C PHE A 28 -5.96 -1.45 7.14
N PHE A 29 -7.23 -1.22 7.45
CA PHE A 29 -7.79 0.12 7.49
C PHE A 29 -7.85 0.54 8.96
N LEU A 30 -7.10 1.58 9.29
CA LEU A 30 -7.18 2.27 10.57
C LEU A 30 -8.23 3.35 10.41
N GLU A 31 -9.50 2.95 10.44
CA GLU A 31 -10.62 3.88 10.57
C GLU A 31 -10.76 4.32 12.03
N ASN A 32 -11.12 5.59 12.25
CA ASN A 32 -11.44 6.09 13.58
C ASN A 32 -12.90 5.71 13.89
N ASP A 33 -13.12 5.07 15.04
CA ASP A 33 -14.39 4.47 15.51
C ASP A 33 -15.61 5.44 15.46
N ASP A 34 -15.36 6.75 15.40
CA ASP A 34 -16.38 7.82 15.40
C ASP A 34 -17.03 8.12 14.03
N GLN A 35 -16.54 7.56 12.91
CA GLN A 35 -17.09 7.85 11.58
C GLN A 35 -17.86 6.67 10.98
N HIS A 36 -18.81 6.13 11.75
CA HIS A 36 -19.86 5.24 11.24
C HIS A 36 -20.91 5.93 10.36
N SER A 37 -20.69 7.18 9.93
CA SER A 37 -21.66 7.94 9.15
C SER A 37 -21.21 8.04 7.71
N CYS A 38 -21.80 7.16 6.90
CA CYS A 38 -22.31 7.46 5.56
C CYS A 38 -21.43 8.31 4.66
N LEU A 39 -20.84 7.72 3.61
CA LEU A 39 -21.04 8.11 2.19
C LEU A 39 -19.95 7.59 1.23
N SER A 40 -18.80 7.11 1.70
CA SER A 40 -17.88 6.35 0.84
C SER A 40 -18.37 4.92 0.69
N ASP A 41 -18.67 4.51 -0.54
CA ASP A 41 -19.00 3.11 -0.80
C ASP A 41 -17.78 2.25 -0.44
N PRO A 42 -17.92 1.12 0.28
CA PRO A 42 -16.80 0.22 0.55
C PRO A 42 -16.08 -0.22 -0.73
N ALA A 43 -16.72 -0.15 -1.89
CA ALA A 43 -16.08 -0.36 -3.18
C ALA A 43 -15.09 0.75 -3.58
N ASP A 44 -15.28 2.02 -3.19
CA ASP A 44 -14.33 3.10 -3.48
C ASP A 44 -13.02 2.91 -2.69
N HIS A 45 -13.13 2.53 -1.41
CA HIS A 45 -11.96 2.21 -0.59
C HIS A 45 -11.21 0.99 -1.16
N SER A 46 -11.95 -0.04 -1.59
CA SER A 46 -11.38 -1.22 -2.23
C SER A 46 -10.67 -0.88 -3.55
N ARG A 47 -11.28 -0.05 -4.40
CA ARG A 47 -10.68 0.44 -5.65
C ARG A 47 -9.41 1.22 -5.39
N LEU A 48 -9.43 2.19 -4.49
CA LEU A 48 -8.25 3.00 -4.18
C LEU A 48 -7.09 2.11 -3.68
N THR A 49 -7.40 1.21 -2.75
CA THR A 49 -6.42 0.26 -2.20
C THR A 49 -5.81 -0.60 -3.30
N GLU A 50 -6.62 -1.10 -4.23
CA GLU A 50 -6.15 -1.90 -5.36
C GLU A 50 -5.27 -1.09 -6.31
N HIS A 51 -5.61 0.17 -6.59
CA HIS A 51 -4.79 1.06 -7.42
C HIS A 51 -3.44 1.35 -6.75
N VAL A 52 -3.44 1.62 -5.45
CA VAL A 52 -2.24 1.83 -4.64
C VAL A 52 -1.38 0.58 -4.63
N ALA A 53 -1.98 -0.59 -4.37
CA ALA A 53 -1.28 -1.87 -4.37
C ALA A 53 -0.62 -2.16 -5.73
N LYS A 54 -1.36 -1.92 -6.82
CA LYS A 54 -0.87 -2.09 -8.17
C LYS A 54 0.29 -1.14 -8.49
N ALA A 55 0.15 0.15 -8.17
CA ALA A 55 1.18 1.15 -8.39
C ALA A 55 2.47 0.82 -7.61
N PHE A 56 2.34 0.41 -6.35
CA PHE A 56 3.45 -0.03 -5.50
C PHE A 56 4.18 -1.24 -6.10
N CYS A 57 3.44 -2.28 -6.47
CA CYS A 57 4.03 -3.47 -7.08
C CYS A 57 4.75 -3.16 -8.40
N LEU A 58 4.15 -2.33 -9.26
CA LEU A 58 4.74 -1.96 -10.55
C LEU A 58 6.02 -1.13 -10.39
N ALA A 59 6.04 -0.18 -9.45
CA ALA A 59 7.22 0.62 -9.15
C ALA A 59 8.35 -0.24 -8.55
N LEU A 60 8.01 -1.26 -7.75
CA LEU A 60 9.01 -2.17 -7.18
C LEU A 60 9.42 -3.34 -8.09
N CYS A 61 8.68 -3.67 -9.15
CA CYS A 61 9.04 -4.69 -10.14
C CYS A 61 10.52 -4.65 -10.59
N PRO A 62 11.07 -3.51 -11.05
CA PRO A 62 12.49 -3.43 -11.41
C PRO A 62 13.45 -3.64 -10.23
N HIS A 63 12.99 -3.34 -9.00
CA HIS A 63 13.78 -3.37 -7.78
C HIS A 63 13.65 -4.66 -6.96
N LEU A 64 12.74 -5.57 -7.31
CA LEU A 64 12.51 -6.83 -6.55
C LEU A 64 13.78 -7.67 -6.37
N LYS A 65 14.69 -7.62 -7.35
CA LYS A 65 15.97 -8.32 -7.27
C LYS A 65 16.81 -7.76 -6.12
N LEU A 66 17.02 -6.45 -6.09
CA LEU A 66 17.80 -5.76 -5.06
C LEU A 66 17.16 -5.90 -3.68
N LEU A 67 15.84 -5.72 -3.57
CA LEU A 67 15.12 -5.89 -2.31
C LEU A 67 15.29 -7.30 -1.76
N LYS A 68 15.24 -8.33 -2.61
CA LYS A 68 15.46 -9.71 -2.18
C LYS A 68 16.92 -9.96 -1.79
N GLU A 69 17.88 -9.40 -2.51
CA GLU A 69 19.32 -9.48 -2.19
C GLU A 69 19.64 -8.80 -0.85
N ASP A 70 18.94 -7.71 -0.52
CA ASP A 70 19.05 -7.00 0.75
C ASP A 70 18.32 -7.70 1.92
N GLY A 71 17.60 -8.79 1.64
CA GLY A 71 16.81 -9.53 2.64
C GLY A 71 15.47 -8.88 2.99
N MET A 72 15.03 -7.88 2.22
CA MET A 72 13.73 -7.22 2.34
C MET A 72 12.63 -8.10 1.73
N THR A 73 12.23 -9.15 2.46
CA THR A 73 11.19 -10.09 2.02
C THR A 73 9.77 -9.64 2.37
N LYS A 74 9.61 -8.74 3.33
CA LYS A 74 8.32 -8.20 3.76
C LYS A 74 8.35 -6.68 3.68
N LEU A 75 7.45 -6.14 2.87
CA LEU A 75 7.28 -4.71 2.66
C LEU A 75 5.95 -4.28 3.29
N GLY A 76 5.94 -3.11 3.92
CA GLY A 76 4.75 -2.44 4.39
C GLY A 76 4.61 -1.08 3.70
N LEU A 77 3.40 -0.75 3.30
CA LEU A 77 3.05 0.56 2.76
C LEU A 77 1.89 1.12 3.57
N ARG A 78 2.14 2.18 4.32
CA ARG A 78 1.10 2.94 4.99
C ARG A 78 0.76 4.16 4.15
N VAL A 79 -0.51 4.38 3.85
CA VAL A 79 -1.02 5.55 3.17
C VAL A 79 -1.90 6.32 4.13
N THR A 80 -1.68 7.62 4.19
CA THR A 80 -2.46 8.56 5.00
C THR A 80 -3.10 9.55 4.06
N LEU A 81 -4.42 9.59 4.09
CA LEU A 81 -5.26 10.47 3.29
C LEU A 81 -5.97 11.38 4.29
N ASP A 82 -5.43 12.57 4.50
CA ASP A 82 -6.08 13.60 5.30
C ASP A 82 -6.34 14.85 4.44
N SER A 83 -7.34 15.63 4.83
CA SER A 83 -7.70 16.89 4.16
C SER A 83 -6.56 17.92 4.12
N ASP A 84 -5.64 17.89 5.09
CA ASP A 84 -4.47 18.76 5.18
C ASP A 84 -3.18 18.01 4.84
N GLN A 85 -3.10 16.72 5.19
CA GLN A 85 -1.90 15.89 5.02
C GLN A 85 -2.15 14.61 4.23
N VAL A 86 -1.80 14.63 2.95
CA VAL A 86 -1.81 13.46 2.08
C VAL A 86 -0.39 12.92 1.90
N GLY A 87 -0.18 11.64 2.17
CA GLY A 87 1.15 11.03 2.04
C GLY A 87 1.15 9.50 2.12
N TYR A 88 2.32 8.92 1.89
CA TYR A 88 2.57 7.50 2.11
C TYR A 88 3.93 7.28 2.77
N GLN A 89 4.06 6.09 3.34
CA GLN A 89 5.26 5.65 4.02
C GLN A 89 5.49 4.18 3.67
N ALA A 90 6.57 3.92 2.95
CA ALA A 90 6.99 2.58 2.59
C ALA A 90 8.19 2.13 3.44
N GLY A 91 8.14 0.89 3.93
CA GLY A 91 9.19 0.33 4.75
C GLY A 91 9.28 -1.19 4.64
N SER A 92 10.37 -1.75 5.17
CA SER A 92 10.61 -3.18 5.28
C SER A 92 11.19 -3.48 6.65
N ASN A 93 10.72 -4.52 7.33
CA ASN A 93 11.21 -4.93 8.67
C ASN A 93 11.24 -3.80 9.72
N GLY A 94 10.33 -2.82 9.63
CA GLY A 94 10.30 -1.66 10.54
C GLY A 94 11.35 -0.58 10.25
N GLN A 95 12.05 -0.67 9.11
CA GLN A 95 12.95 0.36 8.59
C GLN A 95 12.35 0.98 7.32
N PRO A 96 12.51 2.29 7.08
CA PRO A 96 12.06 2.92 5.84
C PRO A 96 12.83 2.39 4.63
N LEU A 97 12.17 2.34 3.47
CA LEU A 97 12.87 1.96 2.24
C LEU A 97 13.90 3.04 1.83
N PRO A 98 15.05 2.64 1.26
CA PRO A 98 16.02 3.57 0.68
C PRO A 98 15.41 4.57 -0.29
N SER A 99 15.92 5.81 -0.28
CA SER A 99 15.40 6.93 -1.07
C SER A 99 15.38 6.67 -2.58
N GLN A 100 16.27 5.80 -3.07
CA GLN A 100 16.28 5.36 -4.47
C GLN A 100 14.96 4.71 -4.88
N TYR A 101 14.37 3.88 -4.02
CA TYR A 101 13.08 3.23 -4.29
C TYR A 101 11.92 4.19 -4.04
N MET A 102 12.06 5.07 -3.04
CA MET A 102 11.04 6.07 -2.73
C MET A 102 10.76 6.99 -3.93
N ASN A 103 11.76 7.37 -4.73
CA ASN A 103 11.53 8.23 -5.90
C ASN A 103 10.63 7.55 -6.96
N ASP A 104 10.90 6.28 -7.28
CA ASP A 104 10.07 5.52 -8.22
C ASP A 104 8.67 5.28 -7.67
N LEU A 105 8.58 4.98 -6.37
CA LEU A 105 7.32 4.83 -5.65
C LEU A 105 6.52 6.13 -5.67
N ASP A 106 7.17 7.28 -5.45
CA ASP A 106 6.52 8.59 -5.39
C ASP A 106 5.83 8.90 -6.71
N SER A 107 6.54 8.74 -7.83
CA SER A 107 5.98 8.99 -9.15
C SER A 107 4.78 8.08 -9.49
N ALA A 108 4.68 6.90 -8.89
CA ALA A 108 3.58 5.96 -9.11
C ALA A 108 2.44 6.13 -8.10
N LEU A 109 2.75 6.40 -6.84
CA LEU A 109 1.81 6.45 -5.72
C LEU A 109 1.20 7.83 -5.53
N VAL A 110 2.00 8.91 -5.60
CA VAL A 110 1.53 10.29 -5.42
C VAL A 110 0.28 10.58 -6.26
N PRO A 111 0.25 10.31 -7.58
CA PRO A 111 -0.95 10.60 -8.38
C PRO A 111 -2.16 9.75 -7.97
N VAL A 112 -1.95 8.50 -7.55
CA VAL A 112 -3.03 7.59 -7.13
C VAL A 112 -3.61 8.05 -5.79
N ILE A 113 -2.75 8.39 -4.84
CA ILE A 113 -3.13 8.84 -3.50
C ILE A 113 -3.80 10.22 -3.59
N HIS A 114 -3.25 11.16 -4.35
CA HIS A 114 -3.88 12.47 -4.57
C HIS A 114 -5.22 12.34 -5.30
N GLY A 115 -5.31 11.42 -6.27
CA GLY A 115 -6.57 11.10 -6.94
C GLY A 115 -7.63 10.55 -5.97
N GLY A 116 -7.22 9.68 -5.03
CA GLY A 116 -8.08 9.17 -3.97
C GLY A 116 -8.47 10.21 -2.93
N ALA A 117 -7.52 11.07 -2.51
CA ALA A 117 -7.78 12.15 -1.57
C ALA A 117 -8.80 13.17 -2.09
N CYS A 118 -8.80 13.46 -3.39
CA CYS A 118 -9.83 14.31 -4.01
C CYS A 118 -11.23 13.70 -3.97
N GLN A 119 -11.35 12.38 -3.87
CA GLN A 119 -12.65 11.68 -3.79
C GLN A 119 -13.13 11.55 -2.35
N LEU A 120 -12.23 11.64 -1.39
CA LEU A 120 -12.49 11.50 0.04
C LEU A 120 -12.74 12.87 0.66
N SER A 121 -14.00 13.27 0.70
CA SER A 121 -14.41 14.53 1.32
C SER A 121 -14.59 14.42 2.84
N GLU A 122 -14.43 13.21 3.41
CA GLU A 122 -14.83 12.87 4.77
C GLU A 122 -13.72 12.13 5.52
N GLY A 123 -12.94 12.89 6.29
CA GLY A 123 -12.09 12.40 7.39
C GLY A 123 -10.71 11.86 7.02
N PRO A 124 -9.77 11.82 8.00
CA PRO A 124 -8.47 11.19 7.83
C PRO A 124 -8.61 9.67 7.72
N ILE A 125 -8.19 9.11 6.60
CA ILE A 125 -8.12 7.67 6.37
C ILE A 125 -6.66 7.23 6.41
N VAL A 126 -6.39 6.22 7.23
CA VAL A 126 -5.08 5.56 7.26
C VAL A 126 -5.27 4.11 6.83
N MET A 127 -4.54 3.69 5.80
CA MET A 127 -4.54 2.30 5.33
C MET A 127 -3.12 1.76 5.26
N GLU A 128 -2.92 0.50 5.63
CA GLU A 128 -1.62 -0.16 5.64
C GLU A 128 -1.68 -1.46 4.85
N LEU A 129 -0.91 -1.54 3.78
CA LEU A 129 -0.83 -2.68 2.88
C LEU A 129 0.46 -3.46 3.15
N ILE A 130 0.34 -4.79 3.20
CA ILE A 130 1.47 -5.69 3.44
C ILE A 130 1.76 -6.51 2.18
N PHE A 131 3.01 -6.46 1.73
CA PHE A 131 3.49 -7.20 0.58
C PHE A 131 4.62 -8.13 0.96
N TYR A 132 4.68 -9.26 0.27
CA TYR A 132 5.73 -10.25 0.43
C TYR A 132 6.46 -10.49 -0.89
N ILE A 133 7.78 -10.45 -0.84
CA ILE A 133 8.65 -10.82 -1.96
C ILE A 133 9.02 -12.30 -1.81
N LEU A 134 8.49 -13.10 -2.71
CA LEU A 134 8.75 -14.52 -2.87
C LEU A 134 9.71 -14.76 -4.04
N GLU A 135 10.39 -15.90 -4.03
CA GLU A 135 11.17 -16.32 -5.19
C GLU A 135 10.26 -16.96 -6.23
N ASN A 136 10.46 -16.62 -7.50
CA ASN A 136 9.80 -17.35 -8.58
C ASN A 136 10.54 -18.67 -8.77
N ILE A 137 10.11 -19.71 -8.06
CA ILE A 137 10.56 -21.09 -8.27
C ILE A 137 9.88 -21.54 -9.58
N ALA A 138 10.54 -21.33 -10.71
CA ALA A 138 10.13 -21.83 -12.01
C ALA A 138 11.22 -22.76 -12.55
#